data_AF-A0A1Y1YCA6-F1
#
_entry.id   AF-A0A1Y1YCA6-F1
#
_cell.length_a   1.000
_cell.length_b   1.000
_cell.length_c   1.000
_cell.angle_alpha   90.00
_cell.angle_beta   90.00
_cell.angle_gamma   90.00
#
_symmetry.space_group_name_H-M   'P 1'
#
loop_
_entity.id
_entity.type
_entity.pdbx_description
1 polymer ?
#
loop_
_entity_poly.entity_id
_entity_poly.type
_entity_poly.pdbx_seq_one_letter_code
_entity_poly.pdbx_strand_id
1 'polypeptide(L)'
;MIFLCYILFLPLMLDRLFDAVLRLRGFQQHLPSHSGYLRRLGFTGLRYVKYRLFGELLVELPTLILTMPLNVVPGLGTAMYCYLNGLFLTWGYMLHYHVEILGLNLSQSREHVMKNRSDYTSFGMVALALELVPLGNLVFMFTNVVGCALWAADELSERDVEAPPSPKHNGALEPPQPALPPRPAH
;
A
#
# COMPACT_ATOMS: atom_id res chain seq x y z
N MET A 1 25.11 -1.07 -11.57
CA MET A 1 24.44 0.23 -11.40
C MET A 1 22.99 0.23 -11.91
N ILE A 2 22.68 -0.34 -13.07
CA ILE A 2 21.30 -0.39 -13.62
C ILE A 2 20.27 -1.05 -12.68
N PHE A 3 20.60 -2.20 -12.10
CA PHE A 3 19.71 -2.88 -11.13
C PHE A 3 19.45 -2.05 -9.86
N LEU A 4 20.44 -1.25 -9.42
CA LEU A 4 20.30 -0.39 -8.25
C LEU A 4 19.32 0.77 -8.54
N CYS A 5 19.43 1.40 -9.72
CA CYS A 5 18.46 2.38 -10.18
C CYS A 5 17.06 1.79 -10.28
N TYR A 6 16.92 0.57 -10.79
CA TYR A 6 15.62 -0.08 -10.92
C TYR A 6 14.95 -0.31 -9.55
N ILE A 7 15.69 -0.84 -8.58
CA ILE A 7 15.18 -1.07 -7.20
C ILE A 7 14.79 0.23 -6.51
N LEU A 8 15.47 1.34 -6.82
CA LEU A 8 15.16 2.66 -6.24
C LEU A 8 13.97 3.33 -6.94
N PHE A 9 13.93 3.25 -8.28
CA PHE A 9 13.02 4.02 -9.12
C PHE A 9 11.63 3.39 -9.20
N LEU A 10 11.57 2.06 -9.23
CA LEU A 10 10.32 1.31 -9.33
C LEU A 10 9.33 1.61 -8.17
N PRO A 11 9.71 1.51 -6.88
CA PRO A 11 8.79 1.82 -5.78
C PRO A 11 8.32 3.28 -5.82
N LEU A 12 9.19 4.21 -6.22
CA LEU A 12 8.82 5.61 -6.38
C LEU A 12 7.79 5.81 -7.50
N MET A 13 7.95 5.13 -8.64
CA MET A 13 6.98 5.18 -9.73
C MET A 13 5.63 4.59 -9.32
N LEU A 14 5.63 3.48 -8.59
CA LEU A 14 4.42 2.82 -8.11
C LEU A 14 3.65 3.71 -7.15
N ASP A 15 4.33 4.32 -6.17
CA ASP A 15 3.66 5.23 -5.24
C ASP A 15 3.08 6.46 -5.96
N ARG A 16 3.79 7.01 -6.95
CA ARG A 16 3.28 8.12 -7.77
C ARG A 16 2.06 7.72 -8.60
N LEU A 17 2.04 6.49 -9.11
CA LEU A 17 0.91 5.96 -9.85
C LEU A 17 -0.30 5.77 -8.93
N PHE A 18 -0.09 5.23 -7.73
CA PHE A 18 -1.12 5.09 -6.71
C PHE A 18 -1.77 6.43 -6.39
N ASP A 19 -0.96 7.44 -6.09
CA ASP A 19 -1.44 8.81 -5.83
C ASP A 19 -2.16 9.41 -7.03
N ALA A 20 -1.67 9.17 -8.26
CA ALA A 20 -2.32 9.66 -9.47
C ALA A 20 -3.73 9.08 -9.63
N VAL A 21 -3.93 7.80 -9.32
CA VAL A 21 -5.27 7.17 -9.33
C VAL A 21 -6.17 7.81 -8.28
N LEU A 22 -5.68 8.04 -7.06
CA LEU A 22 -6.46 8.71 -6.02
C LEU A 22 -6.85 10.15 -6.41
N ARG A 23 -5.95 10.89 -7.07
CA ARG A 23 -6.24 12.23 -7.61
C ARG A 23 -7.36 12.18 -8.64
N LEU A 24 -7.30 11.23 -9.56
CA LEU A 24 -8.34 11.04 -10.59
C LEU A 24 -9.70 10.69 -9.99
N ARG A 25 -9.72 10.05 -8.81
CA ARG A 25 -10.96 9.73 -8.07
C ARG A 25 -11.46 10.87 -7.18
N GLY A 26 -10.77 12.01 -7.15
CA GLY A 26 -11.19 13.20 -6.40
C GLY A 26 -10.64 13.31 -4.98
N PHE A 27 -9.79 12.38 -4.54
CA PHE A 27 -9.23 12.36 -3.18
C PHE A 27 -7.94 13.18 -3.03
N GLN A 28 -7.76 14.22 -3.86
CA GLN A 28 -6.54 15.03 -3.88
C GLN A 28 -6.24 15.72 -2.54
N GLN A 29 -7.28 16.02 -1.76
CA GLN A 29 -7.18 16.71 -0.47
C GLN A 29 -6.51 15.89 0.64
N HIS A 30 -6.51 14.56 0.51
CA HIS A 30 -5.96 13.65 1.52
C HIS A 30 -4.52 13.20 1.23
N LEU A 31 -3.92 13.68 0.14
CA LEU A 31 -2.58 13.27 -0.27
C LEU A 31 -1.52 14.10 0.48
N PRO A 32 -0.53 13.46 1.10
CA PRO A 32 0.54 14.16 1.80
C PRO A 32 1.46 14.91 0.84
N SER A 33 2.10 15.95 1.37
CA SER A 33 3.18 16.66 0.69
C SER A 33 4.48 15.84 0.75
N HIS A 34 5.31 15.96 -0.30
CA HIS A 34 6.47 15.17 -0.77
C HIS A 34 7.52 14.61 0.23
N SER A 35 7.41 14.88 1.53
CA SER A 35 8.44 14.64 2.56
C SER A 35 8.58 13.16 3.01
N GLY A 36 7.51 12.34 2.91
CA GLY A 36 7.48 10.97 3.44
C GLY A 36 8.34 9.93 2.69
N TYR A 37 8.58 10.15 1.39
CA TYR A 37 9.21 9.18 0.49
C TYR A 37 10.66 8.81 0.86
N LEU A 38 11.45 9.79 1.32
CA LEU A 38 12.86 9.57 1.66
C LEU A 38 13.03 8.74 2.94
N ARG A 39 12.08 8.85 3.89
CA ARG A 39 12.05 8.03 5.11
C ARG A 39 11.72 6.55 4.80
N ARG A 40 10.98 6.31 3.71
CA ARG A 40 10.60 4.99 3.17
C ARG A 40 11.77 4.23 2.53
N LEU A 41 12.65 4.96 1.85
CA LEU A 41 13.81 4.41 1.12
C LEU A 41 14.86 3.77 2.03
N GLY A 42 15.07 4.33 3.23
CA GLY A 42 16.16 3.93 4.12
C GLY A 42 15.90 2.66 4.95
N PHE A 43 14.71 2.51 5.53
CA PHE A 43 14.42 1.43 6.48
C PHE A 43 13.56 0.30 5.91
N THR A 44 12.60 0.60 5.04
CA THR A 44 11.70 -0.41 4.48
C THR A 44 12.36 -1.12 3.30
N GLY A 45 13.03 -0.39 2.41
CA GLY A 45 13.74 -0.97 1.26
C GLY A 45 14.84 -1.97 1.67
N LEU A 46 15.66 -1.63 2.66
CA LEU A 46 16.73 -2.51 3.15
C LEU A 46 16.19 -3.76 3.85
N ARG A 47 15.11 -3.61 4.63
CA ARG A 47 14.42 -4.74 5.28
C ARG A 47 13.73 -5.61 4.23
N TYR A 48 13.04 -5.04 3.26
CA TYR A 48 12.35 -5.76 2.20
C TYR A 48 13.32 -6.54 1.33
N VAL A 49 14.45 -5.94 0.92
CA VAL A 49 15.54 -6.63 0.21
C VAL A 49 16.11 -7.74 1.07
N LYS A 50 16.37 -7.50 2.37
CA LYS A 50 16.91 -8.51 3.27
C LYS A 50 15.93 -9.68 3.50
N TYR A 51 14.65 -9.44 3.73
CA TYR A 51 13.63 -10.49 3.92
C TYR A 51 13.25 -11.19 2.61
N ARG A 52 13.31 -10.50 1.46
CA ARG A 52 13.07 -11.10 0.15
C ARG A 52 14.21 -12.04 -0.25
N LEU A 53 15.46 -11.61 -0.07
CA LEU A 53 16.64 -12.45 -0.33
C LEU A 53 16.74 -13.63 0.66
N PHE A 54 16.46 -13.39 1.95
CA PHE A 54 16.47 -14.45 2.97
C PHE A 54 15.26 -15.39 2.82
N GLY A 55 14.11 -14.87 2.40
CA GLY A 55 12.91 -15.63 2.08
C GLY A 55 13.08 -16.46 0.81
N GLU A 56 13.74 -15.93 -0.23
CA GLU A 56 14.13 -16.70 -1.42
C GLU A 56 14.99 -17.90 -1.01
N LEU A 57 16.07 -17.68 -0.24
CA LEU A 57 16.96 -18.77 0.17
C LEU A 57 16.27 -19.81 1.09
N LEU A 58 15.44 -19.34 2.04
CA LEU A 58 14.71 -20.21 2.97
C LEU A 58 13.57 -20.98 2.31
N VAL A 59 12.99 -20.48 1.22
CA VAL A 59 11.95 -21.17 0.46
C VAL A 59 12.59 -22.06 -0.60
N GLU A 60 13.64 -21.62 -1.28
CA GLU A 60 14.30 -22.34 -2.37
C GLU A 60 14.95 -23.64 -1.90
N LEU A 61 15.59 -23.66 -0.72
CA LEU A 61 16.24 -24.86 -0.19
C LEU A 61 15.27 -26.01 0.14
N PRO A 62 14.18 -25.80 0.92
CA PRO A 62 13.15 -26.83 1.10
C PRO A 62 12.31 -27.04 -0.17
N THR A 63 12.10 -26.03 -1.02
CA THR A 63 11.41 -26.22 -2.30
C THR A 63 12.18 -27.15 -3.21
N LEU A 64 13.52 -27.08 -3.29
CA LEU A 64 14.35 -27.99 -4.08
C LEU A 64 14.25 -29.44 -3.58
N ILE A 65 14.20 -29.62 -2.25
CA ILE A 65 14.06 -30.93 -1.60
C ILE A 65 12.64 -31.49 -1.79
N LEU A 66 11.61 -30.63 -1.76
CA LEU A 66 10.21 -31.02 -1.97
C LEU A 66 9.89 -31.23 -3.47
N THR A 67 10.44 -30.43 -4.38
CA THR A 67 10.19 -30.51 -5.83
C THR A 67 10.84 -31.72 -6.49
N MET A 68 11.86 -32.32 -5.85
CA MET A 68 12.47 -33.57 -6.29
C MET A 68 11.42 -34.71 -6.41
N PRO A 69 10.58 -34.99 -5.40
CA PRO A 69 9.42 -35.88 -5.54
C PRO A 69 8.14 -35.21 -6.07
N LEU A 70 7.98 -33.88 -5.92
CA LEU A 70 6.77 -33.12 -6.27
C LEU A 70 6.78 -32.54 -7.70
N ASN A 71 7.52 -33.14 -8.63
CA ASN A 71 7.37 -32.88 -10.08
C ASN A 71 6.07 -33.49 -10.67
N VAL A 72 5.24 -34.14 -9.85
CA VAL A 72 4.03 -34.85 -10.29
C VAL A 72 2.83 -33.90 -10.50
N VAL A 73 2.81 -32.70 -9.88
CA VAL A 73 1.76 -31.69 -10.13
C VAL A 73 2.37 -30.29 -10.24
N PRO A 74 2.74 -29.84 -11.45
CA PRO A 74 3.13 -28.44 -11.66
C PRO A 74 1.99 -27.49 -11.25
N GLY A 75 2.31 -26.45 -10.48
CA GLY A 75 1.38 -25.38 -10.09
C GLY A 75 0.82 -25.43 -8.66
N LEU A 76 0.82 -26.59 -7.98
CA LEU A 76 0.30 -26.67 -6.60
C LEU A 76 1.16 -25.88 -5.60
N GLY A 77 2.48 -25.97 -5.73
CA GLY A 77 3.42 -25.19 -4.92
C GLY A 77 3.26 -23.69 -5.15
N THR A 78 3.04 -23.28 -6.40
CA THR A 78 2.79 -21.88 -6.77
C THR A 78 1.48 -21.36 -6.16
N ALA A 79 0.41 -22.15 -6.24
CA ALA A 79 -0.88 -21.77 -5.64
C ALA A 79 -0.78 -21.61 -4.12
N MET A 80 -0.09 -22.53 -3.44
CA MET A 80 0.14 -22.44 -1.99
C MET A 80 1.01 -21.22 -1.63
N TYR A 81 2.05 -20.95 -2.42
CA TYR A 81 2.89 -19.78 -2.25
C TYR A 81 2.09 -18.48 -2.39
N CYS A 82 1.24 -18.38 -3.42
CA CYS A 82 0.35 -17.25 -3.64
C CYS A 82 -0.63 -17.05 -2.48
N TYR A 83 -1.20 -18.13 -1.96
CA TYR A 83 -2.12 -18.08 -0.82
C TYR A 83 -1.44 -17.58 0.46
N LEU A 84 -0.25 -18.09 0.78
CA LEU A 84 0.46 -17.73 2.01
C LEU A 84 1.06 -16.31 1.97
N ASN A 85 1.55 -15.88 0.79
CA ASN A 85 2.28 -14.62 0.65
C ASN A 85 1.44 -13.48 0.07
N GLY A 86 0.28 -13.78 -0.52
CA GLY A 86 -0.59 -12.79 -1.16
C GLY A 86 -0.99 -11.67 -0.19
N LEU A 87 -1.34 -12.01 1.05
CA LEU A 87 -1.68 -11.01 2.07
C LEU A 87 -0.54 -10.02 2.33
N PHE A 88 0.70 -10.48 2.40
CA PHE A 88 1.86 -9.62 2.63
C PHE A 88 2.15 -8.72 1.42
N LEU A 89 1.94 -9.22 0.21
CA LEU A 89 2.08 -8.44 -1.02
C LEU A 89 1.08 -7.26 -1.03
N THR A 90 -0.21 -7.57 -0.85
CA THR A 90 -1.28 -6.56 -0.85
C THR A 90 -1.09 -5.54 0.25
N TRP A 91 -0.76 -5.99 1.46
CA TRP A 91 -0.46 -5.09 2.58
C TRP A 91 0.71 -4.18 2.24
N GLY A 92 1.75 -4.68 1.57
CA GLY A 92 2.88 -3.87 1.09
C GLY A 92 2.43 -2.72 0.19
N TYR A 93 1.55 -2.98 -0.78
CA TYR A 93 0.99 -1.95 -1.67
C TYR A 93 0.11 -0.93 -0.93
N MET A 94 -0.72 -1.38 0.02
CA MET A 94 -1.63 -0.49 0.77
C MET A 94 -0.99 0.21 1.96
N LEU A 95 0.24 -0.16 2.34
CA LEU A 95 0.92 0.42 3.50
C LEU A 95 1.08 1.95 3.38
N HIS A 96 1.27 2.44 2.15
CA HIS A 96 1.34 3.88 1.84
C HIS A 96 0.07 4.57 2.30
N TYR A 97 -1.06 4.10 1.78
CA TYR A 97 -2.39 4.59 2.11
C TYR A 97 -2.69 4.53 3.61
N HIS A 98 -2.38 3.40 4.28
CA HIS A 98 -2.65 3.28 5.72
C HIS A 98 -1.87 4.30 6.56
N VAL A 99 -0.59 4.51 6.25
CA VAL A 99 0.27 5.38 7.07
C VAL A 99 0.07 6.84 6.72
N GLU A 100 -0.03 7.15 5.43
CA GLU A 100 0.03 8.52 4.94
C GLU A 100 -1.34 9.18 4.79
N ILE A 101 -2.36 8.41 4.40
CA ILE A 101 -3.72 8.93 4.18
C ILE A 101 -4.58 8.70 5.41
N LEU A 102 -4.58 7.47 5.95
CA LEU A 102 -5.34 7.15 7.16
C LEU A 102 -4.63 7.54 8.47
N GLY A 103 -3.33 7.90 8.43
CA GLY A 103 -2.56 8.26 9.61
C GLY A 103 -2.31 7.12 10.60
N LEU A 104 -2.45 5.87 10.16
CA LEU A 104 -2.30 4.68 11.01
C LEU A 104 -0.83 4.36 11.29
N ASN A 105 -0.54 3.90 12.50
CA ASN A 105 0.75 3.28 12.81
C ASN A 105 0.86 1.88 12.18
N LEU A 106 2.09 1.37 12.03
CA LEU A 106 2.34 0.04 11.44
C LEU A 106 1.60 -1.10 12.18
N SER A 107 1.45 -1.00 13.50
CA SER A 107 0.68 -1.97 14.30
C SER A 107 -0.82 -1.91 14.00
N GLN A 108 -1.37 -0.70 13.89
CA GLN A 108 -2.79 -0.47 13.56
C GLN A 108 -3.09 -0.89 12.12
N SER A 109 -2.18 -0.59 11.19
CA SER A 109 -2.24 -1.07 9.81
C SER A 109 -2.28 -2.59 9.75
N ARG A 110 -1.42 -3.27 10.54
CA ARG A 110 -1.47 -4.73 10.64
C ARG A 110 -2.80 -5.24 11.16
N GLU A 111 -3.32 -4.64 12.23
CA GLU A 111 -4.59 -5.04 12.83
C GLU A 111 -5.76 -4.86 11.84
N HIS A 112 -5.78 -3.74 11.11
CA HIS A 112 -6.75 -3.48 10.04
C HIS A 112 -6.70 -4.56 8.96
N VAL A 113 -5.50 -4.90 8.48
CA VAL A 113 -5.31 -5.96 7.48
C VAL A 113 -5.72 -7.33 8.02
N MET A 114 -5.44 -7.64 9.30
CA MET A 114 -5.83 -8.91 9.91
C MET A 114 -7.35 -9.03 10.06
N LYS A 115 -8.04 -7.92 10.34
CA LYS A 115 -9.52 -7.88 10.38
C LYS A 115 -10.12 -8.18 9.00
N ASN A 116 -9.51 -7.66 7.94
CA ASN A 116 -9.97 -7.84 6.56
C ASN A 116 -9.15 -8.89 5.80
N ARG A 117 -8.55 -9.86 6.50
CA ARG A 117 -7.55 -10.79 5.92
C ARG A 117 -8.01 -11.50 4.65
N SER A 118 -9.30 -11.79 4.53
CA SER A 118 -9.87 -12.53 3.40
C SER A 118 -9.70 -11.74 2.10
N ASP A 119 -10.01 -10.45 2.12
CA ASP A 119 -9.96 -9.57 0.95
C ASP A 119 -8.52 -9.31 0.54
N TYR A 120 -7.65 -9.07 1.53
CA TYR A 120 -6.22 -8.88 1.30
C TYR A 120 -5.54 -10.13 0.73
N THR A 121 -5.94 -11.31 1.20
CA THR A 121 -5.40 -12.60 0.73
C THR A 121 -5.91 -12.94 -0.66
N SER A 122 -7.19 -12.75 -0.95
CA SER A 122 -7.77 -13.10 -2.26
C SER A 122 -7.23 -12.19 -3.36
N PHE A 123 -7.20 -10.87 -3.15
CA PHE A 123 -6.58 -9.92 -4.07
C PHE A 123 -5.09 -10.24 -4.24
N GLY A 124 -4.40 -10.45 -3.12
CA GLY A 124 -2.97 -10.72 -3.09
C GLY A 124 -2.57 -12.02 -3.77
N MET A 125 -3.40 -13.05 -3.68
CA MET A 125 -3.17 -14.34 -4.33
C MET A 125 -3.13 -14.17 -5.85
N VAL A 126 -4.09 -13.43 -6.42
CA VAL A 126 -4.15 -13.15 -7.86
C VAL A 126 -3.02 -12.21 -8.28
N ALA A 127 -2.80 -11.12 -7.53
CA ALA A 127 -1.73 -10.16 -7.79
C ALA A 127 -0.36 -10.84 -7.80
N LEU A 128 -0.10 -11.71 -6.82
CA LEU A 128 1.16 -12.45 -6.72
C LEU A 128 1.29 -13.50 -7.83
N ALA A 129 0.20 -14.18 -8.20
CA ALA A 129 0.22 -15.12 -9.33
C ALA A 129 0.58 -14.42 -10.66
N LEU A 130 0.08 -13.21 -10.87
CA LEU A 130 0.41 -12.39 -12.04
C LEU A 130 1.87 -11.92 -12.01
N GLU A 131 2.39 -11.57 -10.84
CA GLU A 131 3.80 -11.21 -10.68
C GLU A 131 4.75 -12.40 -10.90
N LEU A 132 4.31 -13.64 -10.69
CA LEU A 132 5.13 -14.80 -10.99
C LEU A 132 5.32 -15.06 -12.50
N VAL A 133 4.63 -14.31 -13.37
CA VAL A 133 4.81 -14.41 -14.83
C VAL A 133 6.14 -13.73 -15.23
N PRO A 134 7.16 -14.47 -15.70
CA PRO A 134 8.54 -14.00 -15.85
C PRO A 134 8.75 -12.90 -16.91
N LEU A 135 7.75 -12.67 -17.77
CA LEU A 135 7.77 -11.63 -18.81
C LEU A 135 6.78 -10.49 -18.54
N GLY A 136 5.76 -10.76 -17.72
CA GLY A 136 4.66 -9.83 -17.43
C GLY A 136 4.73 -9.16 -16.07
N ASN A 137 5.60 -9.63 -15.17
CA ASN A 137 5.70 -9.18 -13.79
C ASN A 137 5.63 -7.66 -13.66
N LEU A 138 6.46 -6.95 -14.43
CA LEU A 138 6.54 -5.48 -14.36
C LEU A 138 5.21 -4.80 -14.70
N VAL A 139 4.53 -5.25 -15.76
CA VAL A 139 3.23 -4.68 -16.18
C VAL A 139 2.15 -4.99 -15.14
N PHE A 140 2.17 -6.22 -14.61
CA PHE A 140 1.22 -6.63 -13.59
C PHE A 140 1.45 -5.89 -12.27
N MET A 141 2.69 -5.55 -11.93
CA MET A 141 2.99 -4.73 -10.75
C MET A 141 2.29 -3.37 -10.81
N PHE A 142 2.37 -2.67 -11.95
CA PHE A 142 1.65 -1.42 -12.14
C PHE A 142 0.13 -1.61 -12.06
N THR A 143 -0.39 -2.69 -12.66
CA THR A 143 -1.82 -3.00 -12.65
C THR A 143 -2.31 -3.32 -11.24
N ASN A 144 -1.55 -4.09 -10.46
CA ASN A 144 -1.83 -4.43 -9.08
C ASN A 144 -1.88 -3.17 -8.20
N VAL A 145 -0.94 -2.23 -8.42
CA VAL A 145 -0.93 -0.95 -7.71
C VAL A 145 -2.12 -0.08 -8.06
N VAL A 146 -2.51 -0.01 -9.34
CA VAL A 146 -3.75 0.68 -9.76
C VAL A 146 -4.97 0.03 -9.10
N GLY A 147 -5.03 -1.30 -9.04
CA GLY A 147 -6.09 -2.03 -8.34
C GLY A 147 -6.16 -1.70 -6.86
N CYS A 148 -5.03 -1.71 -6.15
CA CYS A 148 -4.95 -1.29 -4.75
C CYS A 148 -5.36 0.17 -4.55
N ALA A 149 -5.00 1.06 -5.47
CA ALA A 149 -5.37 2.48 -5.39
C ALA A 149 -6.87 2.68 -5.60
N LEU A 150 -7.49 1.93 -6.51
CA LEU A 150 -8.94 1.93 -6.70
C LEU A 150 -9.67 1.38 -5.48
N TRP A 151 -9.17 0.29 -4.89
CA TRP A 151 -9.73 -0.26 -3.65
C TRP A 151 -9.59 0.74 -2.49
N ALA A 152 -8.44 1.38 -2.33
CA ALA A 152 -8.26 2.43 -1.32
C ALA A 152 -9.20 3.63 -1.54
N ALA A 153 -9.42 4.03 -2.79
CA ALA A 153 -10.38 5.09 -3.13
C ALA A 153 -11.82 4.70 -2.74
N ASP A 154 -12.18 3.43 -2.93
CA ASP A 154 -13.50 2.91 -2.56
C ASP A 154 -13.69 2.93 -1.05
N GLU A 155 -12.71 2.42 -0.29
CA GLU A 155 -12.72 2.45 1.18
C GLU A 155 -12.80 3.88 1.73
N LEU A 156 -12.11 4.84 1.09
CA LEU A 156 -12.16 6.24 1.49
C LEU A 156 -13.53 6.87 1.19
N SER A 157 -14.15 6.49 0.07
CA SER A 157 -15.51 6.95 -0.27
C SER A 157 -16.55 6.46 0.74
N GLU A 158 -16.44 5.21 1.19
CA GLU A 158 -17.34 4.65 2.21
C GLU A 158 -17.18 5.39 3.56
N ARG A 159 -15.93 5.68 3.95
CA ARG A 159 -15.63 6.44 5.16
C ARG A 159 -16.13 7.89 5.11
N ASP A 160 -16.02 8.55 3.96
CA ASP A 160 -16.52 9.92 3.75
C ASP A 160 -18.06 9.99 3.77
N VAL A 161 -18.74 8.92 3.35
CA VAL A 161 -20.22 8.82 3.42
C VAL A 161 -20.71 8.61 4.85
N GLU A 162 -19.94 7.88 5.67
CA GLU A 162 -20.31 7.60 7.07
C GLU A 162 -19.94 8.75 8.03
N ALA A 163 -19.04 9.65 7.62
CA ALA A 163 -18.77 10.88 8.34
C ALA A 163 -19.97 11.85 8.25
N PRO A 164 -20.46 12.43 9.36
CA PRO A 164 -21.48 13.47 9.29
C PRO A 164 -20.96 14.61 8.40
N PRO A 165 -21.79 15.21 7.52
CA PRO A 165 -21.35 16.20 6.58
C PRO A 165 -20.63 17.31 7.32
N SER A 166 -19.32 17.43 7.07
CA SER A 166 -18.54 18.57 7.53
C SER A 166 -19.25 19.83 7.01
N PRO A 167 -19.42 20.88 7.85
CA PRO A 167 -20.08 22.09 7.42
C PRO A 167 -19.29 22.60 6.22
N LYS A 168 -19.89 22.48 5.04
CA LYS A 168 -19.34 23.00 3.80
C LYS A 168 -18.89 24.42 4.11
N HIS A 169 -17.62 24.70 3.88
CA HIS A 169 -17.08 26.05 3.87
C HIS A 169 -17.69 26.79 2.68
N ASN A 170 -18.99 27.06 2.78
CA ASN A 170 -19.69 28.05 2.00
C ASN A 170 -19.22 29.37 2.57
N GLY A 171 -18.65 30.23 1.73
CA GLY A 171 -18.15 31.55 2.09
C GLY A 171 -19.24 32.51 2.57
N ALA A 172 -19.91 32.19 3.67
CA ALA A 172 -20.67 33.13 4.46
C ALA A 172 -19.66 33.88 5.33
N LEU A 173 -19.59 35.21 5.14
CA LEU A 173 -18.80 36.12 5.96
C LEU A 173 -18.88 35.70 7.44
N GLU A 174 -17.73 35.40 8.03
CA GLU A 174 -17.58 35.38 9.49
C GLU A 174 -18.08 36.75 10.00
N PRO A 175 -19.11 36.80 10.86
CA PRO A 175 -19.56 38.07 11.40
C PRO A 175 -18.39 38.70 12.18
N PRO A 176 -18.17 40.03 12.06
CA PRO A 176 -17.01 40.67 12.64
C PRO A 176 -16.93 40.38 14.13
N GLN A 177 -15.81 39.80 14.55
CA GLN A 177 -15.58 39.45 15.95
C GLN A 177 -15.70 40.70 16.83
N PRO A 178 -16.44 40.64 17.97
CA PRO A 178 -16.50 41.76 18.89
C PRO A 178 -15.11 42.05 19.45
N ALA A 179 -14.68 43.31 19.37
CA ALA A 179 -13.37 43.75 19.86
C ALA A 179 -13.18 43.32 21.33
N LEU A 180 -12.09 42.59 21.58
CA LEU A 180 -11.72 42.12 22.91
C LEU A 180 -11.42 43.33 23.82
N PRO A 181 -11.99 43.42 25.03
CA PRO A 181 -11.68 44.52 25.94
C PRO A 181 -10.20 44.48 26.38
N PRO A 182 -9.56 45.64 26.59
CA PRO A 182 -8.14 45.70 26.92
C PRO A 182 -7.85 44.99 28.25
N ARG A 183 -6.84 44.13 28.23
CA ARG A 183 -6.39 43.33 29.38
C ARG A 183 -5.84 44.29 30.45
N PRO A 184 -6.28 44.20 31.73
CA PRO A 184 -5.71 44.99 32.80
C PRO A 184 -4.25 44.59 33.04
N ALA A 185 -3.38 45.59 33.13
CA ALA A 185 -1.98 45.42 33.49
C ALA A 185 -1.88 45.20 35.00
N HIS A 186 -1.45 44.00 35.40
CA HIS A 186 -0.92 43.71 36.73
C HIS A 186 0.34 42.88 36.57
#